data_AF-A0A948G6Y0-F1
#
_entry.id   AF-A0A948G6Y0-F1
#
_cell.length_a   1.000
_cell.length_b   1.000
_cell.length_c   1.000
_cell.angle_alpha   90.00
_cell.angle_beta   90.00
_cell.angle_gamma   90.00
#
_symmetry.space_group_name_H-M   'P 1'
#
loop_
_entity.id
_entity.type
_entity.pdbx_description
1 polymer ?
#
loop_
_entity_poly.entity_id
_entity_poly.type
_entity_poly.pdbx_seq_one_letter_code
_entity_poly.pdbx_strand_id
1 'polypeptide(L)'
;MWEIGAGETYEQAAQRELKEELGIDTPVKYLFDFNFKSEVNNYKAKVYSAEYNGEIKLNMDESEQGKWISSDELKMFIKKGRLCPDTEEFIKKYLERETEK
;
A
#
# COMPACT_ATOMS: atom_id res chain seq x y z
N MET A 1 -5.64 3.02 -3.63
CA MET A 1 -5.89 1.64 -4.10
C MET A 1 -6.28 1.73 -5.54
N TRP A 2 -5.72 0.86 -6.37
CA TRP A 2 -5.71 1.07 -7.80
C TRP A 2 -6.29 -0.09 -8.58
N GLU A 3 -6.99 0.24 -9.64
CA GLU A 3 -7.57 -0.73 -10.56
C GLU A 3 -6.51 -1.27 -11.52
N ILE A 4 -6.72 -2.51 -11.96
CA ILE A 4 -5.82 -3.16 -12.90
C ILE A 4 -6.41 -2.95 -14.30
N GLY A 5 -5.63 -2.33 -15.17
CA GLY A 5 -6.04 -2.13 -16.56
C GLY A 5 -6.29 -3.45 -17.30
N ALA A 6 -7.12 -3.41 -18.33
CA ALA A 6 -7.37 -4.60 -19.15
C ALA A 6 -6.07 -5.08 -19.82
N GLY A 7 -5.65 -6.30 -19.50
CA GLY A 7 -4.39 -6.89 -19.99
C GLY A 7 -3.14 -6.49 -19.19
N GLU A 8 -3.29 -5.70 -18.13
CA GLU A 8 -2.23 -5.33 -17.22
C GLU A 8 -2.04 -6.40 -16.14
N THR A 9 -0.79 -6.68 -15.77
CA THR A 9 -0.49 -7.52 -14.61
C THR A 9 -0.56 -6.70 -13.32
N TYR A 10 -0.80 -7.36 -12.19
CA TYR A 10 -0.79 -6.69 -10.87
C TYR A 10 0.53 -5.97 -10.57
N GLU A 11 1.65 -6.47 -11.07
CA GLU A 11 2.97 -5.87 -10.87
C GLU A 11 3.12 -4.59 -11.70
N GLN A 12 2.71 -4.64 -12.98
CA GLN A 12 2.70 -3.46 -13.86
C GLN A 12 1.81 -2.35 -13.31
N ALA A 13 0.61 -2.72 -12.84
CA ALA A 13 -0.29 -1.78 -12.17
C ALA A 13 0.40 -1.18 -10.94
N ALA A 14 0.95 -2.01 -10.04
CA ALA A 14 1.63 -1.52 -8.83
C ALA A 14 2.80 -0.57 -9.12
N GLN A 15 3.59 -0.81 -10.17
CA GLN A 15 4.68 0.07 -10.58
C GLN A 15 4.20 1.38 -11.20
N ARG A 16 3.18 1.32 -12.08
CA ARG A 16 2.59 2.51 -12.69
C ARG A 16 2.03 3.44 -11.63
N GLU A 17 1.27 2.90 -10.70
CA GLU A 17 0.61 3.67 -9.64
C GLU A 17 1.62 4.27 -8.65
N LEU A 18 2.65 3.50 -8.30
CA LEU A 18 3.77 4.01 -7.49
C LEU A 18 4.46 5.22 -8.14
N LYS A 19 4.53 5.23 -9.47
CA LYS A 19 5.07 6.34 -10.26
C LYS A 19 4.10 7.52 -10.35
N GLU A 20 2.80 7.26 -10.50
CA GLU A 20 1.76 8.28 -10.62
C GLU A 20 1.54 9.02 -9.29
N GLU A 21 1.50 8.30 -8.16
CA GLU A 21 1.29 8.88 -6.81
C GLU A 21 2.55 9.55 -6.23
N LEU A 22 3.71 8.87 -6.36
CA LEU A 22 4.92 9.23 -5.61
C LEU A 22 6.10 9.63 -6.51
N GLY A 23 5.97 9.51 -7.83
CA GLY A 23 7.07 9.73 -8.78
C GLY A 23 8.18 8.69 -8.69
N ILE A 24 7.91 7.53 -8.09
CA ILE A 24 8.92 6.49 -7.82
C ILE A 24 8.87 5.42 -8.92
N ASP A 25 10.00 5.19 -9.58
CA ASP A 25 10.18 4.18 -10.62
C ASP A 25 11.19 3.12 -10.12
N THR A 26 10.71 2.14 -9.34
CA THR A 26 11.54 1.09 -8.74
C THR A 26 10.87 -0.29 -8.85
N PRO A 27 11.63 -1.40 -8.87
CA PRO A 27 11.04 -2.73 -8.78
C PRO A 27 10.21 -2.90 -7.52
N VAL A 28 9.01 -3.43 -7.68
CA VAL A 28 8.15 -3.80 -6.55
C VAL A 28 8.38 -5.28 -6.21
N LYS A 29 8.30 -5.62 -4.94
CA LYS A 29 8.45 -6.98 -4.44
C LYS A 29 7.10 -7.47 -3.93
N TYR A 30 6.61 -8.55 -4.52
CA TYR A 30 5.39 -9.18 -4.07
C TYR A 30 5.52 -9.68 -2.63
N LEU A 31 4.52 -9.38 -1.80
CA LEU A 31 4.43 -9.84 -0.42
C LEU A 31 3.36 -10.92 -0.27
N PHE A 32 2.12 -10.62 -0.64
CA PHE A 32 0.99 -11.56 -0.51
C PHE A 32 -0.30 -11.13 -1.22
N ASP A 33 -1.19 -12.10 -1.41
CA ASP A 33 -2.56 -11.85 -1.82
C ASP A 33 -3.42 -11.38 -0.64
N PHE A 34 -4.20 -10.34 -0.89
CA PHE A 34 -5.13 -9.74 0.07
C PHE A 34 -6.54 -9.77 -0.51
N ASN A 35 -7.49 -10.27 0.26
CA ASN A 35 -8.90 -10.25 -0.10
C ASN A 35 -9.60 -9.39 0.94
N PHE A 36 -10.15 -8.26 0.50
CA PHE A 36 -10.91 -7.38 1.36
C PHE A 36 -12.40 -7.58 1.12
N LYS A 37 -13.14 -7.70 2.21
CA LYS A 37 -14.60 -7.88 2.19
C LYS A 37 -15.22 -7.02 3.27
N SER A 38 -15.94 -5.99 2.83
CA SER A 38 -16.82 -5.19 3.67
C SER A 38 -18.24 -5.16 3.10
N GLU A 39 -19.15 -4.56 3.85
CA GLU A 39 -20.54 -4.35 3.41
C GLU A 39 -20.62 -3.44 2.17
N VAL A 40 -19.62 -2.58 1.97
CA VAL A 40 -19.59 -1.57 0.90
C VAL A 40 -18.70 -2.01 -0.26
N ASN A 41 -17.53 -2.60 0.02
CA ASN A 41 -16.50 -2.89 -0.97
C ASN A 41 -16.00 -4.33 -0.85
N ASN A 42 -15.85 -5.00 -1.99
CA ASN A 42 -15.31 -6.35 -2.07
C ASN A 42 -14.32 -6.43 -3.22
N TYR A 43 -13.06 -6.70 -2.92
CA TYR A 43 -12.03 -6.78 -3.96
C TYR A 43 -10.89 -7.72 -3.58
N LYS A 44 -10.15 -8.13 -4.61
CA LYS A 44 -8.91 -8.89 -4.48
C LYS A 44 -7.75 -8.00 -4.89
N ALA A 45 -6.77 -7.88 -4.02
CA ALA A 45 -5.56 -7.11 -4.25
C ALA A 45 -4.32 -7.99 -4.07
N LYS A 46 -3.23 -7.58 -4.70
CA LYS A 46 -1.90 -8.09 -4.41
C LYS A 46 -1.09 -6.99 -3.74
N VAL A 47 -0.45 -7.34 -2.65
CA VAL A 47 0.34 -6.43 -1.84
C VAL A 47 1.79 -6.53 -2.28
N TYR A 48 2.40 -5.37 -2.48
CA TYR A 48 3.81 -5.24 -2.84
C TYR A 48 4.52 -4.27 -1.90
N SER A 49 5.83 -4.45 -1.74
CA SER A 49 6.73 -3.48 -1.10
C SER A 49 7.71 -2.93 -2.11
N ALA A 50 8.09 -1.66 -1.96
CA ALA A 50 9.14 -1.03 -2.74
C ALA A 50 10.15 -0.38 -1.79
N GLU A 51 11.43 -0.48 -2.12
CA GLU A 51 12.50 0.22 -1.43
C GLU A 51 13.05 1.31 -2.36
N TYR A 52 13.08 2.54 -1.86
CA TYR A 52 13.52 3.69 -2.63
C TYR A 52 14.17 4.73 -1.72
N ASN A 53 15.39 5.14 -2.07
CA ASN A 53 16.21 6.09 -1.30
C ASN A 53 16.39 7.44 -2.03
N GLY A 54 15.55 7.72 -3.02
CA GLY A 54 15.61 8.96 -3.79
C GLY A 54 14.55 9.99 -3.36
N GLU A 55 14.44 11.05 -4.13
CA GLU A 55 13.43 12.09 -3.92
C GLU A 55 12.03 11.57 -4.22
N ILE A 56 11.10 11.78 -3.29
CA ILE A 56 9.68 11.47 -3.47
C ILE A 56 8.96 12.73 -3.94
N LYS A 57 8.20 12.62 -5.02
CA LYS A 57 7.36 13.69 -5.56
C LYS A 57 5.91 13.30 -5.42
N LEU A 58 5.31 13.71 -4.31
CA LEU A 58 3.90 13.44 -4.04
C LEU A 58 3.02 14.16 -5.07
N ASN A 59 2.11 13.41 -5.68
CA ASN A 59 1.07 13.98 -6.52
C ASN A 59 -0.05 14.57 -5.63
N MET A 60 -0.16 15.90 -5.63
CA MET A 60 -1.11 16.63 -4.79
C MET A 60 -2.57 16.48 -5.23
N ASP A 61 -2.83 16.02 -6.47
CA ASP A 61 -4.19 15.72 -6.94
C ASP A 61 -4.77 14.47 -6.27
N GLU A 62 -3.91 13.57 -5.77
CA GLU A 62 -4.32 12.29 -5.18
C GLU A 62 -4.03 12.21 -3.67
N SER A 63 -3.03 12.96 -3.19
CA SER A 63 -2.60 12.93 -1.80
C SER A 63 -2.34 14.33 -1.25
N GLU A 64 -2.97 14.67 -0.13
CA GLU A 64 -2.78 15.97 0.51
C GLU A 64 -1.44 16.09 1.26
N GLN A 65 -0.89 14.98 1.74
CA GLN A 65 0.36 14.93 2.50
C GLN A 65 0.97 13.54 2.53
N GLY A 66 2.30 13.47 2.72
CA GLY A 66 3.04 12.24 2.96
C GLY A 66 4.00 12.41 4.13
N LYS A 67 4.13 11.37 4.98
CA LYS A 67 5.07 11.38 6.10
C LYS A 67 5.70 9.99 6.26
N TRP A 68 7.02 9.97 6.48
CA TRP A 68 7.73 8.79 6.95
C TRP A 68 7.40 8.51 8.41
N ILE A 69 6.95 7.29 8.70
CA ILE A 69 6.57 6.86 10.04
C ILE A 69 7.35 5.63 10.45
N SER A 70 7.66 5.54 11.74
CA SER A 70 8.26 4.35 12.32
C SER A 70 7.23 3.21 12.49
N SER A 71 7.70 1.98 12.65
CA SER A 71 6.84 0.83 12.95
C SER A 71 6.04 1.01 14.24
N ASP A 72 6.59 1.73 15.23
CA ASP A 72 5.87 2.09 16.47
C ASP A 72 4.75 3.11 16.22
N GLU A 73 5.00 4.14 15.41
CA GLU A 73 3.95 5.08 14.98
C GLU A 73 2.84 4.36 14.20
N LEU A 74 3.21 3.43 13.31
CA LEU A 74 2.26 2.61 12.56
C LEU A 74 1.32 1.83 13.50
N LYS A 75 1.89 1.14 14.52
CA LYS A 75 1.12 0.45 15.56
C LYS A 75 0.21 1.40 16.34
N MET A 76 0.66 2.63 16.60
CA MET A 76 -0.17 3.66 17.23
C MET A 76 -1.34 4.10 16.34
N PHE A 77 -1.16 4.25 15.03
CA PHE A 77 -2.23 4.63 14.11
C PHE A 77 -3.34 3.58 14.05
N ILE A 78 -2.97 2.29 14.02
CA ILE A 78 -3.91 1.16 14.11
C ILE A 78 -4.69 1.25 15.43
N LYS A 79 -4.02 1.40 16.57
CA LYS A 79 -4.69 1.51 17.88
C LYS A 79 -5.64 2.70 17.98
N LYS A 80 -5.36 3.79 17.27
CA LYS A 80 -6.17 5.01 17.26
C LYS A 80 -7.31 4.98 16.23
N GLY A 81 -7.42 3.93 15.40
CA GLY A 81 -8.44 3.83 14.35
C GLY A 81 -8.37 4.98 13.33
N ARG A 82 -7.15 5.43 13.02
CA ARG A 82 -6.91 6.55 12.07
C ARG A 82 -6.69 6.09 10.64
N LEU A 83 -6.80 4.79 10.39
CA LEU A 83 -6.56 4.18 9.09
C LEU A 83 -7.91 3.81 8.46
N CYS A 84 -7.96 3.82 7.13
CA CYS A 84 -9.09 3.23 6.41
C CYS A 84 -9.19 1.72 6.75
N PRO A 85 -10.41 1.14 6.77
CA PRO A 85 -10.62 -0.24 7.20
C PRO A 85 -9.77 -1.26 6.43
N ASP A 86 -9.66 -1.08 5.12
CA ASP A 86 -8.82 -1.90 4.25
C ASP A 86 -7.32 -1.80 4.60
N THR A 87 -6.86 -0.58 4.82
CA THR A 87 -5.46 -0.27 5.13
C THR A 87 -5.09 -0.87 6.49
N GLU A 88 -6.00 -0.79 7.46
CA GLU A 88 -5.82 -1.41 8.77
C GLU A 88 -5.68 -2.94 8.67
N GLU A 89 -6.56 -3.62 7.93
CA GLU A 89 -6.50 -5.07 7.75
C GLU A 89 -5.25 -5.53 7.01
N PHE A 90 -4.88 -4.81 5.95
CA PHE A 90 -3.65 -5.05 5.21
C PHE A 90 -2.42 -4.92 6.12
N ILE A 91 -2.31 -3.83 6.90
CA ILE A 91 -1.16 -3.60 7.78
C ILE A 91 -1.09 -4.63 8.90
N LYS A 92 -2.22 -5.03 9.51
CA LYS A 92 -2.24 -6.10 10.52
C LYS A 92 -1.64 -7.39 9.96
N LYS A 93 -2.10 -7.81 8.77
CA LYS A 93 -1.60 -9.00 8.08
C LYS A 93 -0.12 -8.89 7.70
N TYR A 94 0.35 -7.70 7.36
CA TYR A 94 1.77 -7.43 7.10
C TYR A 94 2.61 -7.61 8.38
N LEU A 95 2.20 -7.01 9.49
CA LEU A 95 2.91 -7.09 10.78
C LEU A 95 2.96 -8.52 11.36
N GLU A 96 1.88 -9.29 11.21
CA GLU A 96 1.86 -10.70 11.60
C GLU A 96 2.98 -11.48 10.87
N ARG A 97 3.12 -11.25 9.56
CA ARG A 97 4.12 -11.93 8.73
C ARG A 97 5.56 -11.45 8.94
N GLU A 98 5.76 -10.20 9.33
CA GLU A 98 7.09 -9.72 9.73
C GLU A 98 7.53 -10.35 11.06
N THR A 99 6.59 -10.65 11.96
CA THR A 99 6.89 -11.26 13.27
C THR A 99 7.23 -12.75 13.14
N GLU A 100 6.83 -13.39 12.04
CA GLU A 100 7.14 -14.79 11.71
C GLU A 100 8.52 -14.99 11.04
N LYS A 101 9.25 -13.91 10.74
CA LYS A 101 10.61 -13.95 10.19
C LYS A 101 11.67 -13.77 11.27
#